data_AF-A0A0C2W9J8-F1
#
_entry.id   AF-A0A0C2W9J8-F1
#
_cell.length_a   1.000
_cell.length_b   1.000
_cell.length_c   1.000
_cell.angle_alpha   90.00
_cell.angle_beta   90.00
_cell.angle_gamma   90.00
#
_symmetry.space_group_name_H-M   'P 1'
#
loop_
_entity.id
_entity.type
_entity.pdbx_description
1 polymer ?
#
loop_
_entity_poly.entity_id
_entity_poly.type
_entity_poly.pdbx_seq_one_letter_code
_entity_poly.pdbx_strand_id
1 'polypeptide(L)'
;MCAISVSRFPVINASITSNLLSVALRTIPVLVARGDEQGRRESPTMLSWKSPFIGKAHKALYATISNVCTNSARHIYARFLDVIQSSGMGKSRMIDELSKEHFVIPINVRTTGTGFPPADYVVSKFLVHAPFTPDDASRRAQAFLISLFEITAKTIPDLDRVLEPIISKMLAADRPTSNAQKFRLFMTYGQSSSQPGRLRKYFYDKVIRRAKFILEPPLKANSIDMEITESEHVIPMDTDDKRNSGMESVVPPQCATSHVCTEEGKPLSLHQSALELINVLAPDMPLTFESLQLKPPLIILAYDEAHGLSFPKNEDKPTAPTAHSQHRQVIRGLRKLPIFSLFLSTTGKVHDHTPPPKYYSSDRLMILTLRLLAPFSALGFDQMVKAHPFTADGQNFGINDVSKVGFMVLFGRPLWGSRYENGSLVDKGNIVQFARQKLMPGEDLDSDSSSSAKLALMSVRLALHINKKVQTL
;
A
#
# COMPACT_ATOMS: atom_id res chain seq x y z
N MET A 1 -48.97 -49.40 -0.77
CA MET A 1 -48.15 -48.47 -1.57
C MET A 1 -48.71 -47.07 -1.35
N CYS A 2 -48.08 -46.32 -0.46
CA CYS A 2 -48.65 -45.11 0.14
C CYS A 2 -48.23 -43.87 -0.66
N ALA A 3 -49.20 -43.13 -1.20
CA ALA A 3 -48.99 -41.84 -1.83
C ALA A 3 -48.85 -40.77 -0.73
N ILE A 4 -47.75 -40.00 -0.75
CA ILE A 4 -47.53 -38.89 0.18
C ILE A 4 -47.58 -37.56 -0.57
N SER A 5 -48.55 -36.78 -0.10
CA SER A 5 -48.89 -35.38 -0.34
C SER A 5 -47.70 -34.41 -0.37
N VAL A 6 -47.72 -33.50 -1.34
CA VAL A 6 -46.89 -32.28 -1.40
C VAL A 6 -47.51 -31.25 -0.45
N SER A 7 -46.95 -31.10 0.75
CA SER A 7 -47.29 -30.02 1.68
C SER A 7 -46.27 -28.88 1.59
N ARG A 8 -46.77 -27.69 1.30
CA ARG A 8 -46.09 -26.39 1.41
C ARG A 8 -45.63 -26.14 2.85
N PHE A 9 -44.40 -25.69 3.02
CA PHE A 9 -43.86 -25.09 4.26
C PHE A 9 -42.71 -24.11 3.92
N PRO A 10 -42.37 -23.14 4.79
CA PRO A 10 -42.73 -21.74 4.57
C PRO A 10 -41.55 -20.83 4.22
N VAL A 11 -41.88 -19.70 3.59
CA VAL A 11 -41.01 -18.54 3.46
C VAL A 11 -40.72 -17.99 4.86
N ILE A 12 -39.53 -18.23 5.40
CA ILE A 12 -39.08 -17.65 6.66
C ILE A 12 -38.17 -16.45 6.35
N ASN A 13 -38.76 -15.27 6.59
CA ASN A 13 -38.21 -13.92 6.69
C ASN A 13 -36.67 -13.75 6.66
N ALA A 14 -36.17 -13.23 5.55
CA ALA A 14 -34.86 -12.57 5.41
C ALA A 14 -34.82 -11.17 6.06
N SER A 15 -35.56 -10.94 7.14
CA SER A 15 -35.82 -9.59 7.70
C SER A 15 -35.03 -9.24 8.97
N ILE A 16 -34.20 -10.14 9.50
CA ILE A 16 -33.56 -9.92 10.82
C ILE A 16 -32.06 -9.59 10.72
N THR A 17 -31.32 -10.09 9.72
CA THR A 17 -29.91 -9.72 9.51
C THR A 17 -29.71 -8.42 8.72
N SER A 18 -30.70 -8.01 7.92
CA SER A 18 -30.75 -6.70 7.24
C SER A 18 -30.91 -5.53 8.23
N ASN A 19 -31.57 -5.76 9.37
CA ASN A 19 -31.88 -4.69 10.32
C ASN A 19 -30.67 -4.19 11.12
N LEU A 20 -29.72 -5.06 11.48
CA LEU A 20 -28.51 -4.63 12.22
C LEU A 20 -27.53 -3.83 11.35
N LEU A 21 -27.43 -4.16 10.05
CA LEU A 21 -26.63 -3.38 9.10
C LEU A 21 -27.29 -2.00 8.81
N SER A 22 -28.62 -1.95 8.73
CA SER A 22 -29.36 -0.70 8.53
C SER A 22 -29.34 0.21 9.77
N VAL A 23 -29.33 -0.36 10.99
CA VAL A 23 -29.33 0.39 12.25
C VAL A 23 -27.97 1.02 12.53
N ALA A 24 -26.85 0.35 12.20
CA ALA A 24 -25.51 0.92 12.34
C ALA A 24 -25.20 2.07 11.35
N LEU A 25 -25.98 2.17 10.26
CA LEU A 25 -25.93 3.27 9.31
C LEU A 25 -26.91 4.41 9.64
N ARG A 26 -27.91 4.16 10.51
CA ARG A 26 -28.88 5.17 11.00
C ARG A 26 -28.33 6.03 12.12
N THR A 27 -27.26 5.62 12.81
CA THR A 27 -26.66 6.35 13.93
C THR A 27 -25.37 7.08 13.56
N ILE A 28 -25.18 7.48 12.30
CA ILE A 28 -24.30 8.62 12.01
C ILE A 28 -25.11 9.86 12.38
N PRO A 29 -24.83 10.57 13.49
CA PRO A 29 -25.33 11.92 13.59
C PRO A 29 -24.63 12.67 12.47
N VAL A 30 -25.40 13.03 11.44
CA VAL A 30 -25.03 14.11 10.52
C VAL A 30 -25.12 15.39 11.35
N LEU A 31 -24.15 15.57 12.24
CA LEU A 31 -23.74 16.89 12.67
C LEU A 31 -23.21 17.53 11.40
N VAL A 32 -24.12 18.24 10.71
CA VAL A 32 -23.79 19.30 9.78
C VAL A 32 -22.70 20.10 10.48
N ALA A 33 -21.47 19.94 10.02
CA ALA A 33 -20.42 20.87 10.36
C ALA A 33 -20.90 22.20 9.78
N ARG A 34 -21.53 23.03 10.63
CA ARG A 34 -21.47 24.47 10.45
C ARG A 34 -19.99 24.77 10.23
N GLY A 35 -19.68 25.31 9.07
CA GLY A 35 -18.32 25.62 8.70
C GLY A 35 -17.74 26.58 9.72
N ASP A 36 -16.83 26.07 10.55
CA ASP A 36 -15.72 26.86 11.04
C ASP A 36 -14.74 27.03 9.87
N GLU A 37 -15.16 27.79 8.86
CA GLU A 37 -14.29 28.35 7.82
C GLU A 37 -13.53 29.58 8.36
N GLN A 38 -13.01 29.51 9.58
CA GLN A 38 -12.00 30.47 10.03
C GLN A 38 -10.62 30.05 9.48
N GLY A 39 -10.33 30.51 8.26
CA GLY A 39 -9.00 31.01 7.87
C GLY A 39 -7.79 30.06 7.87
N ARG A 40 -7.95 28.73 7.85
CA ARG A 40 -6.78 27.83 7.79
C ARG A 40 -6.24 27.73 6.36
N ARG A 41 -5.24 28.54 6.05
CA ARG A 41 -4.53 28.54 4.77
C ARG A 41 -4.03 27.13 4.42
N GLU A 42 -4.46 26.61 3.26
CA GLU A 42 -4.00 25.32 2.75
C GLU A 42 -2.49 25.34 2.53
N SER A 43 -1.80 24.23 2.86
CA SER A 43 -0.35 24.16 2.65
C SER A 43 -0.03 24.17 1.15
N PRO A 44 1.12 24.73 0.73
CA PRO A 44 1.50 24.75 -0.68
C PRO A 44 1.51 23.36 -1.32
N THR A 45 1.89 22.32 -0.57
CA THR A 45 1.86 20.93 -1.03
C THR A 45 0.44 20.44 -1.33
N MET A 46 -0.57 20.86 -0.55
CA MET A 46 -1.97 20.50 -0.85
C MET A 46 -2.49 21.25 -2.06
N LEU A 47 -2.12 22.52 -2.22
CA LEU A 47 -2.46 23.29 -3.43
C LEU A 47 -1.86 22.63 -4.67
N SER A 48 -0.57 22.25 -4.63
CA SER A 48 0.10 21.50 -5.69
C SER A 48 -0.56 20.14 -5.99
N TRP A 49 -1.16 19.49 -4.99
CA TRP A 49 -1.88 18.24 -5.20
C TRP A 49 -3.19 18.43 -5.98
N LYS A 50 -3.81 19.60 -5.89
CA LYS A 50 -5.04 19.92 -6.64
C LYS A 50 -4.76 20.34 -8.07
N SER A 51 -3.55 20.82 -8.37
CA SER A 51 -3.15 21.21 -9.73
C SER A 51 -3.22 20.01 -10.70
N PRO A 52 -3.50 20.23 -12.00
CA PRO A 52 -3.48 19.16 -13.00
C PRO A 52 -2.18 18.35 -12.97
N PHE A 53 -2.28 17.03 -13.12
CA PHE A 53 -1.09 16.19 -13.25
C PHE A 53 -0.51 16.31 -14.64
N ILE A 54 0.82 16.45 -14.72
CA ILE A 54 1.53 16.59 -15.98
C ILE A 54 2.29 15.29 -16.29
N GLY A 55 2.17 14.84 -17.54
CA GLY A 55 2.82 13.62 -18.02
C GLY A 55 1.93 12.37 -17.97
N LYS A 56 2.50 11.25 -18.42
CA LYS A 56 1.77 9.97 -18.63
C LYS A 56 2.34 8.82 -17.79
N ALA A 57 3.03 9.12 -16.69
CA ALA A 57 3.70 8.10 -15.87
C ALA A 57 2.73 7.04 -15.32
N HIS A 58 1.50 7.43 -14.94
CA HIS A 58 0.46 6.51 -14.49
C HIS A 58 0.06 5.50 -15.59
N LYS A 59 0.01 5.95 -16.85
CA LYS A 59 -0.27 5.08 -18.01
C LYS A 59 0.88 4.12 -18.29
N ALA A 60 2.12 4.63 -18.24
CA ALA A 60 3.32 3.79 -18.40
C ALA A 60 3.41 2.72 -17.30
N LEU A 61 3.12 3.09 -16.05
CA LEU A 61 3.04 2.16 -14.94
C LEU A 61 1.96 1.09 -15.17
N TYR A 62 0.74 1.50 -15.55
CA TYR A 62 -0.35 0.56 -15.80
C TYR A 62 -0.05 -0.41 -16.94
N ALA A 63 0.50 0.10 -18.05
CA ALA A 63 0.94 -0.72 -19.17
C ALA A 63 2.01 -1.74 -18.72
N THR A 64 2.96 -1.33 -17.88
CA THR A 64 4.00 -2.21 -17.33
C THR A 64 3.41 -3.35 -16.51
N ILE A 65 2.55 -3.04 -15.53
CA ILE A 65 1.96 -4.07 -14.65
C ILE A 65 0.96 -4.97 -15.40
N SER A 66 0.27 -4.43 -16.41
CA SER A 66 -0.62 -5.20 -17.28
C SER A 66 0.15 -6.18 -18.15
N ASN A 67 1.25 -5.73 -18.76
CA ASN A 67 2.14 -6.60 -19.54
C ASN A 67 2.70 -7.75 -18.69
N VAL A 68 3.12 -7.45 -17.46
CA VAL A 68 3.60 -8.48 -16.52
C VAL A 68 2.51 -9.52 -16.20
N CYS A 69 1.28 -9.07 -15.95
CA CYS A 69 0.17 -9.98 -15.61
C CYS A 69 -0.27 -10.84 -16.79
N THR A 70 -0.22 -10.31 -18.00
CA THR A 70 -0.69 -10.98 -19.22
C THR A 70 0.37 -11.88 -19.84
N ASN A 71 1.65 -11.47 -19.84
CA ASN A 71 2.71 -12.14 -20.61
C ASN A 71 3.79 -12.83 -19.75
N SER A 72 3.90 -12.52 -18.46
CA SER A 72 5.02 -13.01 -17.62
C SER A 72 4.59 -13.69 -16.31
N ALA A 73 3.27 -13.86 -16.08
CA ALA A 73 2.73 -14.34 -14.81
C ALA A 73 3.27 -15.71 -14.33
N ARG A 74 3.79 -16.55 -15.24
CA ARG A 74 4.29 -17.90 -14.91
C ARG A 74 5.65 -17.90 -14.21
N HIS A 75 6.51 -16.89 -14.47
CA HIS A 75 7.89 -16.84 -13.97
C HIS A 75 8.13 -15.75 -12.91
N ILE A 76 7.10 -15.00 -12.54
CA ILE A 76 7.20 -14.00 -11.48
C ILE A 76 6.91 -14.63 -10.11
N TYR A 77 7.65 -14.17 -9.10
CA TYR A 77 7.48 -14.62 -7.72
C TYR A 77 6.10 -14.27 -7.18
N ALA A 78 5.69 -13.02 -7.35
CA ALA A 78 4.39 -12.49 -6.97
C ALA A 78 4.07 -11.25 -7.81
N ARG A 79 2.79 -10.86 -7.86
CA ARG A 79 2.31 -9.66 -8.56
C ARG A 79 2.55 -8.41 -7.71
N PHE A 80 3.81 -8.05 -7.54
CA PHE A 80 4.15 -6.78 -6.95
C PHE A 80 5.36 -6.14 -7.62
N LEU A 81 5.48 -4.83 -7.48
CA LEU A 81 6.62 -4.06 -7.95
C LEU A 81 6.92 -2.91 -6.98
N ASP A 82 8.19 -2.54 -6.88
CA ASP A 82 8.63 -1.39 -6.09
C ASP A 82 8.70 -0.13 -6.96
N VAL A 83 8.07 0.97 -6.53
CA VAL A 83 8.22 2.28 -7.16
C VAL A 83 9.23 3.08 -6.35
N ILE A 84 10.47 3.17 -6.85
CA ILE A 84 11.61 3.73 -6.12
C ILE A 84 12.01 5.06 -6.74
N GLN A 85 11.86 6.13 -5.97
CA GLN A 85 12.28 7.47 -6.35
C GLN A 85 12.34 8.37 -5.11
N SER A 86 13.02 9.51 -5.20
CA SER A 86 13.09 10.48 -4.10
C SER A 86 11.71 11.04 -3.68
N SER A 87 11.63 11.61 -2.47
CA SER A 87 10.45 12.36 -2.01
C SER A 87 10.20 13.57 -2.90
N GLY A 88 8.96 13.81 -3.33
CA GLY A 88 8.59 14.90 -4.25
C GLY A 88 8.69 14.59 -5.74
N MET A 89 9.04 13.36 -6.12
CA MET A 89 9.03 12.86 -7.51
C MET A 89 7.64 12.59 -8.09
N GLY A 90 6.58 12.80 -7.31
CA GLY A 90 5.21 12.54 -7.77
C GLY A 90 4.76 11.08 -7.72
N LYS A 91 5.44 10.18 -6.98
CA LYS A 91 5.02 8.76 -6.80
C LYS A 91 3.56 8.63 -6.35
N SER A 92 3.22 9.20 -5.18
CA SER A 92 1.86 9.11 -4.63
C SER A 92 0.84 9.80 -5.53
N ARG A 93 1.25 10.90 -6.19
CA ARG A 93 0.40 11.61 -7.14
C ARG A 93 0.13 10.79 -8.41
N MET A 94 1.13 10.08 -8.95
CA MET A 94 0.97 9.15 -10.06
C MET A 94 -0.05 8.06 -9.72
N ILE A 95 -0.02 7.53 -8.50
CA ILE A 95 -1.02 6.55 -8.03
C ILE A 95 -2.42 7.17 -7.89
N ASP A 96 -2.51 8.40 -7.39
CA ASP A 96 -3.79 9.11 -7.34
C ASP A 96 -4.39 9.34 -8.73
N GLU A 97 -3.57 9.66 -9.73
CA GLU A 97 -4.01 9.74 -11.12
C GLU A 97 -4.40 8.38 -11.68
N LEU A 98 -3.63 7.33 -11.40
CA LEU A 98 -3.98 5.95 -11.78
C LEU A 98 -5.36 5.56 -11.22
N SER A 99 -5.69 6.00 -10.01
CA SER A 99 -6.96 5.70 -9.36
C SER A 99 -8.17 6.42 -9.96
N LYS A 100 -7.97 7.36 -10.88
CA LYS A 100 -9.07 7.95 -11.68
C LYS A 100 -9.54 7.01 -12.80
N GLU A 101 -8.67 6.10 -13.24
CA GLU A 101 -8.92 5.16 -14.33
C GLU A 101 -9.10 3.72 -13.84
N HIS A 102 -8.42 3.32 -12.76
CA HIS A 102 -8.38 1.95 -12.26
C HIS A 102 -8.71 1.86 -10.76
N PHE A 103 -9.21 0.71 -10.31
CA PHE A 103 -9.56 0.52 -8.89
C PHE A 103 -8.29 0.36 -8.04
N VAL A 104 -7.99 1.36 -7.23
CA VAL A 104 -6.81 1.41 -6.36
C VAL A 104 -7.23 1.52 -4.91
N ILE A 105 -6.60 0.73 -4.03
CA ILE A 105 -6.69 0.84 -2.58
C ILE A 105 -5.40 1.52 -2.06
N PRO A 106 -5.44 2.83 -1.75
CA PRO A 106 -4.25 3.57 -1.30
C PRO A 106 -4.02 3.37 0.20
N ILE A 107 -2.86 2.84 0.56
CA ILE A 107 -2.46 2.50 1.94
C ILE A 107 -1.18 3.26 2.26
N ASN A 108 -1.20 4.26 3.14
CA ASN A 108 0.01 4.98 3.53
C ASN A 108 0.52 4.48 4.88
N VAL A 109 1.64 3.76 4.89
CA VAL A 109 2.20 3.11 6.09
C VAL A 109 3.25 3.96 6.81
N ARG A 110 3.40 5.25 6.46
CA ARG A 110 4.38 6.16 7.04
C ARG A 110 4.33 6.11 8.57
N THR A 111 5.50 5.92 9.17
CA THR A 111 5.68 5.77 10.61
C THR A 111 5.91 7.11 11.30
N THR A 112 6.73 7.96 10.70
CA THR A 112 7.18 9.24 11.27
C THR A 112 7.17 10.35 10.22
N GLY A 113 7.23 11.59 10.72
CA GLY A 113 7.37 12.77 9.87
C GLY A 113 6.07 13.25 9.22
N THR A 114 6.22 14.30 8.41
CA THR A 114 5.12 14.93 7.68
C THR A 114 5.19 14.60 6.19
N GLY A 115 4.04 14.56 5.53
CA GLY A 115 3.99 14.33 4.10
C GLY A 115 2.57 14.20 3.58
N PHE A 116 2.43 14.32 2.27
CA PHE A 116 1.15 14.20 1.59
C PHE A 116 1.23 13.08 0.53
N PRO A 117 0.26 12.14 0.48
CA PRO A 117 -0.92 12.04 1.35
C PRO A 117 -0.55 11.75 2.82
N PRO A 118 -1.46 12.05 3.76
CA PRO A 118 -1.26 11.78 5.18
C PRO A 118 -1.26 10.28 5.49
N ALA A 119 -0.66 9.91 6.62
CA ALA A 119 -0.47 8.51 7.01
C ALA A 119 -1.78 7.85 7.49
N ASP A 120 -1.94 6.55 7.20
CA ASP A 120 -2.96 5.71 7.81
C ASP A 120 -2.41 5.14 9.12
N TYR A 121 -2.35 5.97 10.17
CA TYR A 121 -1.67 5.63 11.43
C TYR A 121 -2.11 4.31 12.05
N VAL A 122 -3.40 3.94 11.95
CA VAL A 122 -3.90 2.65 12.47
C VAL A 122 -3.34 1.46 11.69
N VAL A 123 -3.12 1.62 10.39
CA VAL A 123 -2.50 0.61 9.53
C VAL A 123 -0.99 0.54 9.79
N SER A 124 -0.32 1.70 9.86
CA SER A 124 1.11 1.76 10.20
C SER A 124 1.38 1.13 11.58
N LYS A 125 0.58 1.45 12.58
CA LYS A 125 0.69 0.85 13.93
C LYS A 125 0.52 -0.67 13.90
N PHE A 126 -0.41 -1.17 13.09
CA PHE A 126 -0.70 -2.61 13.00
C PHE A 126 0.37 -3.39 12.21
N LEU A 127 0.80 -2.88 11.05
CA LEU A 127 1.73 -3.60 10.17
C LEU A 127 3.20 -3.34 10.51
N VAL A 128 3.55 -2.13 10.95
CA VAL A 128 4.94 -1.68 11.11
C VAL A 128 5.38 -1.67 12.58
N HIS A 129 4.64 -0.96 13.45
CA HIS A 129 5.06 -0.74 14.84
C HIS A 129 4.79 -1.90 15.80
N ALA A 130 4.01 -2.91 15.37
CA ALA A 130 3.72 -4.06 16.22
C ALA A 130 5.01 -4.86 16.56
N PRO A 131 5.05 -5.53 17.73
CA PRO A 131 6.12 -6.49 18.06
C PRO A 131 6.34 -7.48 16.91
N PHE A 132 7.60 -7.82 16.66
CA PHE A 132 7.96 -8.57 15.47
C PHE A 132 8.53 -9.93 15.83
N THR A 133 7.80 -10.95 15.38
CA THR A 133 8.35 -12.22 14.94
C THR A 133 7.96 -12.38 13.46
N PRO A 134 8.72 -13.17 12.67
CA PRO A 134 8.34 -13.46 11.29
C PRO A 134 6.90 -14.00 11.18
N ASP A 135 6.51 -14.91 12.08
CA ASP A 135 5.19 -15.53 12.10
C ASP A 135 4.09 -14.51 12.44
N ASP A 136 4.31 -13.66 13.43
CA ASP A 136 3.33 -12.64 13.80
C ASP A 136 3.16 -11.60 12.70
N ALA A 137 4.25 -11.21 12.04
CA ALA A 137 4.19 -10.28 10.91
C ALA A 137 3.44 -10.90 9.72
N SER A 138 3.67 -12.19 9.44
CA SER A 138 2.94 -12.95 8.41
C SER A 138 1.45 -13.05 8.74
N ARG A 139 1.09 -13.43 9.97
CA ARG A 139 -0.30 -13.50 10.45
C ARG A 139 -0.99 -12.15 10.37
N ARG A 140 -0.34 -11.05 10.79
CA ARG A 140 -0.88 -9.69 10.66
C ARG A 140 -1.08 -9.28 9.21
N ALA A 141 -0.12 -9.55 8.33
CA ALA A 141 -0.24 -9.26 6.91
C ALA A 141 -1.43 -9.99 6.28
N GLN A 142 -1.60 -11.28 6.62
CA GLN A 142 -2.73 -12.10 6.15
C GLN A 142 -4.07 -11.60 6.70
N ALA A 143 -4.19 -11.39 8.01
CA ALA A 143 -5.40 -10.87 8.65
C ALA A 143 -5.78 -9.48 8.11
N PHE A 144 -4.79 -8.62 7.87
CA PHE A 144 -4.98 -7.33 7.25
C PHE A 144 -5.54 -7.45 5.84
N LEU A 145 -4.96 -8.28 4.97
CA LEU A 145 -5.43 -8.42 3.59
C LEU A 145 -6.81 -9.06 3.50
N ILE A 146 -7.11 -10.07 4.32
CA ILE A 146 -8.45 -10.65 4.45
C ILE A 146 -9.46 -9.56 4.79
N SER A 147 -9.20 -8.82 5.88
CA SER A 147 -10.07 -7.76 6.35
C SER A 147 -10.20 -6.61 5.35
N LEU A 148 -9.11 -6.27 4.65
CA LEU A 148 -9.10 -5.23 3.64
C LEU A 148 -10.04 -5.60 2.50
N PHE A 149 -9.97 -6.84 1.99
CA PHE A 149 -10.83 -7.30 0.92
C PHE A 149 -12.30 -7.42 1.36
N GLU A 150 -12.58 -8.03 2.52
CA GLU A 150 -13.94 -8.14 3.06
C GLU A 150 -14.61 -6.76 3.23
N ILE A 151 -13.91 -5.82 3.88
CA ILE A 151 -14.46 -4.50 4.15
C ILE A 151 -14.58 -3.68 2.85
N THR A 152 -13.66 -3.83 1.91
CA THR A 152 -13.78 -3.17 0.59
C THR A 152 -14.98 -3.71 -0.18
N ALA A 153 -15.18 -5.03 -0.20
CA ALA A 153 -16.31 -5.66 -0.87
C ALA A 153 -17.65 -5.20 -0.28
N LYS A 154 -17.72 -5.00 1.04
CA LYS A 154 -18.88 -4.44 1.74
C LYS A 154 -19.06 -2.93 1.49
N THR A 155 -17.97 -2.20 1.27
CA THR A 155 -18.01 -0.74 1.09
C THR A 155 -18.49 -0.33 -0.29
N ILE A 156 -18.10 -1.07 -1.35
CA ILE A 156 -18.39 -0.68 -2.74
C ILE A 156 -19.89 -0.51 -3.02
N PRO A 157 -20.79 -1.45 -2.65
CA PRO A 157 -22.22 -1.31 -2.90
C PRO A 157 -22.85 -0.10 -2.19
N ASP A 158 -22.25 0.35 -1.09
CA ASP A 158 -22.71 1.48 -0.28
C ASP A 158 -22.19 2.84 -0.76
N LEU A 159 -21.24 2.87 -1.72
CA LEU A 159 -20.55 4.11 -2.12
C LEU A 159 -21.51 5.20 -2.59
N ASP A 160 -22.52 4.85 -3.39
CA ASP A 160 -23.48 5.84 -3.91
C ASP A 160 -24.25 6.52 -2.79
N ARG A 161 -24.74 5.74 -1.83
CA ARG A 161 -25.46 6.26 -0.67
C ARG A 161 -24.56 7.11 0.23
N VAL A 162 -23.33 6.66 0.49
CA VAL A 162 -22.38 7.36 1.36
C VAL A 162 -21.88 8.67 0.72
N LEU A 163 -21.73 8.69 -0.60
CA LEU A 163 -21.18 9.83 -1.33
C LEU A 163 -22.25 10.79 -1.87
N GLU A 164 -23.53 10.43 -1.87
CA GLU A 164 -24.62 11.31 -2.35
C GLU A 164 -24.52 12.74 -1.81
N PRO A 165 -24.32 12.99 -0.49
CA PRO A 165 -24.30 14.36 0.04
C PRO A 165 -23.10 15.19 -0.43
N ILE A 166 -22.08 14.52 -0.97
CA ILE A 166 -20.88 15.09 -1.54
C ILE A 166 -21.08 15.32 -3.05
N ILE A 167 -21.52 14.27 -3.75
CA ILE A 167 -21.69 14.25 -5.21
C ILE A 167 -22.77 15.24 -5.66
N SER A 168 -23.85 15.40 -4.87
CA SER A 168 -24.94 16.36 -5.18
C SER A 168 -24.45 17.80 -5.26
N LYS A 169 -23.34 18.14 -4.57
CA LYS A 169 -22.70 19.46 -4.58
C LYS A 169 -21.63 19.62 -5.67
N MET A 170 -21.28 18.56 -6.37
CA MET A 170 -20.28 18.59 -7.45
C MET A 170 -20.90 18.98 -8.79
N LEU A 171 -20.11 19.66 -9.62
CA LEU A 171 -20.45 19.89 -11.02
C LEU A 171 -20.62 18.56 -11.75
N ALA A 172 -21.57 18.50 -12.69
CA ALA A 172 -21.90 17.27 -13.39
C ALA A 172 -20.68 16.62 -14.07
N ALA A 173 -19.77 17.43 -14.62
CA ALA A 173 -18.54 16.98 -15.28
C ALA A 173 -17.53 16.31 -14.32
N ASP A 174 -17.59 16.63 -13.02
CA ASP A 174 -16.66 16.11 -12.00
C ASP A 174 -17.23 14.91 -11.23
N ARG A 175 -18.49 14.52 -11.51
CA ARG A 175 -19.14 13.42 -10.78
C ARG A 175 -18.50 12.08 -11.12
N PRO A 176 -18.15 11.26 -10.13
CA PRO A 176 -17.52 9.95 -10.38
C PRO A 176 -18.54 9.00 -11.01
N THR A 177 -18.18 8.38 -12.14
CA THR A 177 -19.06 7.47 -12.89
C THR A 177 -18.75 5.99 -12.65
N SER A 178 -17.53 5.66 -12.22
CA SER A 178 -17.09 4.29 -11.97
C SER A 178 -16.84 4.00 -10.49
N ASN A 179 -16.86 2.72 -10.10
CA ASN A 179 -16.48 2.30 -8.75
C ASN A 179 -15.06 2.73 -8.38
N ALA A 180 -14.13 2.77 -9.34
CA ALA A 180 -12.78 3.28 -9.13
C ALA A 180 -12.80 4.76 -8.72
N GLN A 181 -13.51 5.61 -9.47
CA GLN A 181 -13.61 7.04 -9.17
C GLN A 181 -14.37 7.32 -7.87
N LYS A 182 -15.46 6.59 -7.61
CA LYS A 182 -16.23 6.68 -6.36
C LYS A 182 -15.35 6.29 -5.16
N PHE A 183 -14.63 5.18 -5.25
CA PHE A 183 -13.75 4.72 -4.17
C PHE A 183 -12.56 5.66 -3.97
N ARG A 184 -11.99 6.21 -5.03
CA ARG A 184 -10.98 7.28 -4.96
C ARG A 184 -11.52 8.50 -4.21
N LEU A 185 -12.72 8.98 -4.56
CA LEU A 185 -13.37 10.10 -3.87
C LEU A 185 -13.57 9.76 -2.38
N PHE A 186 -14.11 8.58 -2.07
CA PHE A 186 -14.27 8.09 -0.70
C PHE A 186 -12.95 8.10 0.09
N MET A 187 -11.84 7.71 -0.54
CA MET A 187 -10.52 7.65 0.09
C MET A 187 -9.82 9.02 0.24
N THR A 188 -10.23 10.03 -0.52
CA THR A 188 -9.56 11.34 -0.57
C THR A 188 -10.39 12.48 -0.01
N TYR A 189 -11.71 12.30 0.11
CA TYR A 189 -12.62 13.35 0.54
C TYR A 189 -12.32 13.84 1.96
N GLY A 190 -12.16 15.16 2.08
CA GLY A 190 -11.88 15.82 3.37
C GLY A 190 -10.50 15.52 3.95
N GLN A 191 -9.55 14.99 3.15
CA GLN A 191 -8.17 14.83 3.60
C GLN A 191 -7.48 16.19 3.76
N SER A 192 -6.63 16.30 4.77
CA SER A 192 -5.82 17.50 5.04
C SER A 192 -4.33 17.19 4.92
N SER A 193 -3.49 18.19 5.16
CA SER A 193 -2.03 18.03 5.12
C SER A 193 -1.49 17.13 6.23
N SER A 194 -2.26 16.95 7.31
CA SER A 194 -1.84 16.21 8.49
C SER A 194 -2.59 14.91 8.69
N GLN A 195 -3.82 14.79 8.18
CA GLN A 195 -4.66 13.63 8.48
C GLN A 195 -5.57 13.21 7.32
N PRO A 196 -5.83 11.90 7.15
CA PRO A 196 -6.80 11.44 6.18
C PRO A 196 -8.22 11.95 6.50
N GLY A 197 -9.07 11.97 5.48
CA GLY A 197 -10.48 12.29 5.64
C GLY A 197 -11.22 11.31 6.57
N ARG A 198 -12.38 11.73 7.10
CA ARG A 198 -13.16 10.93 8.04
C ARG A 198 -13.57 9.56 7.47
N LEU A 199 -13.93 9.52 6.18
CA LEU A 199 -14.32 8.28 5.48
C LEU A 199 -13.17 7.28 5.42
N ARG A 200 -11.98 7.70 4.97
CA ARG A 200 -10.78 6.86 4.93
C ARG A 200 -10.34 6.38 6.32
N LYS A 201 -10.39 7.24 7.33
CA LYS A 201 -10.10 6.85 8.73
C LYS A 201 -11.05 5.76 9.21
N TYR A 202 -12.35 5.97 9.04
CA TYR A 202 -13.36 5.02 9.45
C TYR A 202 -13.24 3.68 8.72
N PHE A 203 -12.92 3.71 7.42
CA PHE A 203 -12.64 2.53 6.63
C PHE A 203 -11.47 1.72 7.21
N TYR A 204 -10.32 2.35 7.43
CA TYR A 204 -9.16 1.65 7.98
C TYR A 204 -9.35 1.23 9.43
N ASP A 205 -10.10 1.97 10.24
CA ASP A 205 -10.48 1.53 11.58
C ASP A 205 -11.29 0.22 11.53
N LYS A 206 -12.25 0.10 10.60
CA LYS A 206 -12.99 -1.15 10.39
C LYS A 206 -12.08 -2.29 9.94
N VAL A 207 -11.21 -2.04 8.98
CA VAL A 207 -10.23 -3.04 8.51
C VAL A 207 -9.37 -3.55 9.65
N ILE A 208 -8.82 -2.64 10.47
CA ILE A 208 -7.93 -3.03 11.58
C ILE A 208 -8.69 -3.70 12.73
N ARG A 209 -9.93 -3.28 13.04
CA ARG A 209 -10.77 -3.97 14.03
C ARG A 209 -11.06 -5.41 13.60
N ARG A 210 -11.44 -5.60 12.33
CA ARG A 210 -11.67 -6.93 11.77
C ARG A 210 -10.40 -7.78 11.75
N ALA A 211 -9.25 -7.19 11.40
CA ALA A 211 -7.98 -7.90 11.39
C ALA A 211 -7.55 -8.35 12.79
N LYS A 212 -7.81 -7.53 13.82
CA LYS A 212 -7.56 -7.92 15.22
C LYS A 212 -8.45 -9.09 15.65
N PHE A 213 -9.74 -9.04 15.31
CA PHE A 213 -10.66 -10.15 15.59
C PHE A 213 -10.20 -11.47 14.96
N ILE A 214 -9.68 -11.44 13.71
CA ILE A 214 -9.12 -12.63 13.06
C ILE A 214 -7.90 -13.20 13.81
N LEU A 215 -7.15 -12.35 14.51
CA LEU A 215 -5.95 -12.74 15.25
C LEU A 215 -6.24 -13.20 16.69
N GLU A 216 -7.46 -12.95 17.19
CA GLU A 216 -7.86 -13.44 18.52
C GLU A 216 -7.95 -14.98 18.48
N PRO A 217 -7.40 -15.68 19.50
CA PRO A 217 -7.56 -17.11 19.59
C PRO A 217 -9.06 -17.45 19.71
N PRO A 218 -9.52 -18.58 19.14
CA PRO A 218 -10.90 -19.00 19.30
C PRO A 218 -11.22 -19.07 20.79
N LEU A 219 -12.38 -18.52 21.18
CA LEU A 219 -12.91 -18.67 22.53
C LEU A 219 -12.86 -20.16 22.86
N LYS A 220 -12.15 -20.53 23.93
CA LYS A 220 -12.26 -21.88 24.47
C LYS A 220 -13.75 -22.10 24.71
N ALA A 221 -14.36 -23.00 23.94
CA ALA A 221 -15.69 -23.49 24.27
C ALA A 221 -15.62 -23.90 25.75
N ASN A 222 -16.55 -23.40 26.55
CA ASN A 222 -16.62 -23.68 27.98
C ASN A 222 -16.48 -25.20 28.17
N SER A 223 -15.31 -25.65 28.58
CA SER A 223 -15.13 -26.96 29.16
C SER A 223 -15.84 -26.89 30.51
N ILE A 224 -17.12 -27.22 30.51
CA ILE A 224 -17.76 -27.81 31.67
C ILE A 224 -17.17 -29.22 31.76
N ASP A 225 -15.91 -29.30 32.17
CA ASP A 225 -15.29 -30.54 32.59
C ASP A 225 -15.23 -30.47 34.12
N MET A 226 -16.30 -31.05 34.65
CA MET A 226 -16.51 -31.52 36.00
C MET A 226 -15.20 -32.06 36.60
N GLU A 227 -14.79 -31.52 37.75
CA GLU A 227 -13.70 -32.06 38.56
C GLU A 227 -13.93 -33.56 38.82
N ILE A 228 -13.00 -34.38 38.35
CA ILE A 228 -12.71 -35.67 38.99
C ILE A 228 -11.21 -35.67 39.31
N THR A 229 -10.95 -35.52 40.60
CA THR A 229 -9.69 -35.77 41.29
C THR A 229 -9.29 -37.24 41.18
N GLU A 230 -8.02 -37.52 40.88
CA GLU A 230 -7.22 -38.67 41.34
C GLU A 230 -5.81 -38.50 40.74
N SER A 231 -4.86 -37.96 41.52
CA SER A 231 -3.90 -38.66 42.38
C SER A 231 -2.62 -39.11 41.65
N GLU A 232 -1.51 -38.63 42.21
CA GLU A 232 -0.10 -38.84 41.90
C GLU A 232 0.29 -40.28 41.56
N HIS A 233 1.21 -40.46 40.62
CA HIS A 233 2.32 -41.42 40.74
C HIS A 233 3.55 -40.95 39.96
N VAL A 234 4.58 -40.58 40.71
CA VAL A 234 5.95 -40.28 40.27
C VAL A 234 6.78 -41.55 40.49
N ILE A 235 7.39 -42.10 39.43
CA ILE A 235 8.56 -43.00 39.54
C ILE A 235 9.55 -42.66 38.39
N PRO A 236 10.88 -42.67 38.61
CA PRO A 236 11.86 -41.87 37.86
C PRO A 236 12.67 -42.64 36.80
N MET A 237 13.40 -41.84 36.01
CA MET A 237 14.60 -42.08 35.19
C MET A 237 15.08 -43.53 34.98
N ASP A 238 15.35 -43.87 33.72
CA ASP A 238 16.62 -44.52 33.39
C ASP A 238 17.18 -44.10 32.04
N THR A 239 18.50 -44.04 32.00
CA THR A 239 19.40 -43.72 30.90
C THR A 239 19.46 -44.84 29.87
N ASP A 240 19.55 -44.52 28.56
CA ASP A 240 20.64 -45.04 27.74
C ASP A 240 20.73 -44.48 26.32
N ASP A 241 21.98 -44.28 25.94
CA ASP A 241 22.51 -43.92 24.63
C ASP A 241 22.16 -44.96 23.56
N LYS A 242 21.79 -44.52 22.36
CA LYS A 242 22.22 -45.16 21.09
C LYS A 242 21.96 -44.29 19.86
N ARG A 243 23.07 -43.88 19.27
CA ARG A 243 23.20 -43.39 17.90
C ARG A 243 22.54 -44.37 16.93
N ASN A 244 21.68 -43.85 16.05
CA ASN A 244 21.51 -44.46 14.74
C ASN A 244 21.21 -43.39 13.68
N SER A 245 22.14 -43.28 12.75
CA SER A 245 22.07 -42.53 11.51
C SER A 245 21.06 -43.18 10.57
N GLY A 246 19.97 -42.49 10.26
CA GLY A 246 19.01 -42.86 9.23
C GLY A 246 18.57 -41.63 8.47
N MET A 247 18.86 -41.60 7.17
CA MET A 247 18.56 -40.51 6.25
C MET A 247 17.05 -40.41 6.04
N GLU A 248 16.39 -39.48 6.73
CA GLU A 248 14.98 -39.16 6.49
C GLU A 248 14.81 -37.86 5.69
N SER A 249 14.07 -37.99 4.60
CA SER A 249 13.61 -36.94 3.70
C SER A 249 12.93 -35.81 4.47
N VAL A 250 13.59 -34.66 4.56
CA VAL A 250 13.02 -33.42 5.12
C VAL A 250 11.93 -32.90 4.18
N VAL A 251 10.70 -33.30 4.46
CA VAL A 251 9.50 -32.60 4.00
C VAL A 251 9.49 -31.24 4.70
N PRO A 252 9.36 -30.10 3.99
CA PRO A 252 9.36 -28.80 4.64
C PRO A 252 8.14 -28.71 5.56
N PRO A 253 8.28 -28.10 6.76
CA PRO A 253 7.17 -27.99 7.69
C PRO A 253 6.03 -27.23 7.03
N GLN A 254 4.91 -27.92 6.84
CA GLN A 254 3.66 -27.28 6.49
C GLN A 254 3.32 -26.35 7.65
N CYS A 255 3.38 -25.05 7.38
CA CYS A 255 2.93 -24.01 8.30
C CYS A 255 1.50 -24.38 8.72
N ALA A 256 1.31 -24.74 10.00
CA ALA A 256 0.04 -25.16 10.54
C ALA A 256 -0.98 -24.04 10.27
N THR A 257 -1.90 -24.29 9.34
CA THR A 257 -3.02 -23.41 9.07
C THR A 257 -3.98 -23.54 10.25
N SER A 258 -3.83 -22.69 11.26
CA SER A 258 -4.89 -22.50 12.24
C SER A 258 -6.12 -22.00 11.49
N HIS A 259 -7.14 -22.86 11.39
CA HIS A 259 -8.41 -22.53 10.74
C HIS A 259 -9.15 -21.53 11.63
N VAL A 260 -9.00 -20.24 11.33
CA VAL A 260 -9.84 -19.19 11.90
C VAL A 260 -11.15 -19.16 11.11
N CYS A 261 -12.29 -19.24 11.78
CA CYS A 261 -13.62 -19.25 11.15
C CYS A 261 -14.32 -17.89 11.28
N THR A 262 -15.20 -17.56 10.33
CA THR A 262 -16.15 -16.44 10.46
C THR A 262 -17.19 -16.71 11.55
N GLU A 263 -18.00 -15.71 11.93
CA GLU A 263 -19.20 -15.90 12.79
C GLU A 263 -20.16 -16.96 12.22
N GLU A 264 -20.13 -17.20 10.91
CA GLU A 264 -20.91 -18.23 10.19
C GLU A 264 -20.19 -19.58 10.00
N GLY A 265 -19.02 -19.81 10.62
CA GLY A 265 -18.32 -21.11 10.57
C GLY A 265 -17.57 -21.45 9.27
N LYS A 266 -17.45 -20.53 8.30
CA LYS A 266 -16.62 -20.75 7.09
C LYS A 266 -15.13 -20.43 7.38
N PRO A 267 -14.18 -21.21 6.81
CA PRO A 267 -12.76 -20.93 6.97
C PRO A 267 -12.36 -19.58 6.33
N LEU A 268 -11.72 -18.71 7.10
CA LEU A 268 -11.20 -17.42 6.65
C LEU A 268 -10.04 -17.61 5.66
N SER A 269 -10.37 -17.53 4.37
CA SER A 269 -9.39 -17.64 3.30
C SER A 269 -9.11 -16.28 2.67
N LEU A 270 -7.83 -15.93 2.62
CA LEU A 270 -7.32 -14.77 1.87
C LEU A 270 -7.77 -14.82 0.40
N HIS A 271 -7.76 -16.01 -0.19
CA HIS A 271 -8.18 -16.20 -1.58
C HIS A 271 -9.69 -15.96 -1.75
N GLN A 272 -10.51 -16.48 -0.82
CA GLN A 272 -11.95 -16.32 -0.86
C GLN A 272 -12.36 -14.84 -0.71
N SER A 273 -11.77 -14.14 0.27
CA SER A 273 -12.05 -12.72 0.50
C SER A 273 -11.69 -11.87 -0.73
N ALA A 274 -10.59 -12.23 -1.41
CA ALA A 274 -10.18 -11.59 -2.65
C ALA A 274 -11.15 -11.87 -3.81
N LEU A 275 -11.64 -13.11 -3.96
CA LEU A 275 -12.64 -13.47 -4.97
C LEU A 275 -13.97 -12.74 -4.76
N GLU A 276 -14.41 -12.57 -3.51
CA GLU A 276 -15.62 -11.81 -3.19
C GLU A 276 -15.49 -10.34 -3.65
N LEU A 277 -14.36 -9.70 -3.40
CA LEU A 277 -14.10 -8.36 -3.88
C LEU A 277 -14.06 -8.29 -5.43
N ILE A 278 -13.44 -9.28 -6.08
CA ILE A 278 -13.42 -9.38 -7.54
C ILE A 278 -14.84 -9.48 -8.10
N ASN A 279 -15.69 -10.32 -7.50
CA ASN A 279 -17.08 -10.50 -7.90
C ASN A 279 -17.90 -9.20 -7.73
N VAL A 280 -17.65 -8.43 -6.69
CA VAL A 280 -18.28 -7.10 -6.50
C VAL A 280 -17.85 -6.10 -7.57
N LEU A 281 -16.58 -6.12 -7.98
CA LEU A 281 -16.03 -5.20 -8.97
C LEU A 281 -16.34 -5.59 -10.42
N ALA A 282 -16.50 -6.88 -10.69
CA ALA A 282 -16.75 -7.43 -12.02
C ALA A 282 -17.69 -8.65 -11.92
N PRO A 283 -19.00 -8.43 -11.67
CA PRO A 283 -19.97 -9.51 -11.44
C PRO A 283 -20.16 -10.43 -12.65
N ASP A 284 -20.01 -9.88 -13.86
CA ASP A 284 -20.15 -10.64 -15.11
C ASP A 284 -18.86 -11.38 -15.49
N MET A 285 -17.78 -11.25 -14.70
CA MET A 285 -16.52 -11.94 -14.96
C MET A 285 -16.61 -13.38 -14.46
N PRO A 286 -16.40 -14.39 -15.33
CA PRO A 286 -16.26 -15.77 -14.86
C PRO A 286 -15.10 -15.85 -13.88
N LEU A 287 -15.25 -16.57 -12.77
CA LEU A 287 -14.21 -16.76 -11.76
C LEU A 287 -13.38 -18.04 -12.02
N THR A 288 -13.20 -18.42 -13.28
CA THR A 288 -12.37 -19.56 -13.67
C THR A 288 -10.88 -19.21 -13.57
N PHE A 289 -10.03 -20.24 -13.48
CA PHE A 289 -8.58 -20.02 -13.42
C PHE A 289 -8.05 -19.26 -14.65
N GLU A 290 -8.54 -19.61 -15.83
CA GLU A 290 -8.14 -19.01 -17.11
C GLU A 290 -8.58 -17.55 -17.22
N SER A 291 -9.79 -17.22 -16.76
CA SER A 291 -10.33 -15.86 -16.82
C SER A 291 -9.66 -14.91 -15.84
N LEU A 292 -9.04 -15.41 -14.75
CA LEU A 292 -8.42 -14.58 -13.72
C LEU A 292 -6.90 -14.43 -13.90
N GLN A 293 -6.23 -15.48 -14.38
CA GLN A 293 -4.77 -15.52 -14.38
C GLN A 293 -4.14 -14.60 -15.43
N LEU A 294 -4.71 -14.43 -16.61
CA LEU A 294 -4.08 -13.66 -17.70
C LEU A 294 -4.74 -12.30 -17.93
N LYS A 295 -5.40 -11.76 -16.91
CA LYS A 295 -6.01 -10.42 -16.99
C LYS A 295 -5.09 -9.33 -16.46
N PRO A 296 -5.22 -8.11 -17.00
CA PRO A 296 -4.65 -6.94 -16.35
C PRO A 296 -5.20 -6.80 -14.92
N PRO A 297 -4.49 -6.09 -14.03
CA PRO A 297 -4.95 -5.89 -12.66
C PRO A 297 -6.33 -5.23 -12.61
N LEU A 298 -7.27 -5.90 -11.92
CA LEU A 298 -8.58 -5.36 -11.54
C LEU A 298 -8.47 -4.56 -10.24
N ILE A 299 -7.64 -5.02 -9.30
CA ILE A 299 -7.42 -4.38 -8.00
C ILE A 299 -5.93 -4.05 -7.86
N ILE A 300 -5.62 -2.81 -7.50
CA ILE A 300 -4.26 -2.36 -7.23
C ILE A 300 -4.13 -1.96 -5.76
N LEU A 301 -3.26 -2.63 -5.02
CA LEU A 301 -2.91 -2.26 -3.65
C LEU A 301 -1.70 -1.33 -3.68
N ALA A 302 -1.85 -0.07 -3.28
CA ALA A 302 -0.75 0.90 -3.32
C ALA A 302 -0.27 1.26 -1.92
N TYR A 303 0.85 0.66 -1.50
CA TYR A 303 1.52 0.92 -0.24
C TYR A 303 2.45 2.13 -0.40
N ASP A 304 2.00 3.29 0.06
CA ASP A 304 2.80 4.51 0.13
C ASP A 304 3.68 4.56 1.37
N GLU A 305 4.90 5.10 1.20
CA GLU A 305 5.97 5.10 2.20
C GLU A 305 6.32 3.68 2.70
N ALA A 306 6.30 2.71 1.79
CA ALA A 306 6.50 1.29 2.05
C ALA A 306 7.85 0.94 2.71
N HIS A 307 8.84 1.84 2.64
CA HIS A 307 10.11 1.67 3.35
C HIS A 307 9.94 1.47 4.86
N GLY A 308 8.84 1.93 5.46
CA GLY A 308 8.49 1.60 6.84
C GLY A 308 8.42 0.09 7.12
N LEU A 309 8.07 -0.73 6.13
CA LEU A 309 8.00 -2.19 6.25
C LEU A 309 9.38 -2.86 6.14
N SER A 310 10.38 -2.17 5.59
CA SER A 310 11.68 -2.75 5.20
C SER A 310 12.76 -2.57 6.25
N PHE A 311 12.52 -1.81 7.33
CA PHE A 311 13.53 -1.66 8.39
C PHE A 311 13.79 -3.01 9.07
N PRO A 312 15.03 -3.55 9.01
CA PRO A 312 15.39 -4.69 9.80
C PRO A 312 15.32 -4.27 11.27
N LYS A 313 14.67 -5.07 12.11
CA LYS A 313 14.68 -4.84 13.56
C LYS A 313 15.97 -5.33 14.22
N ASN A 314 16.91 -5.84 13.41
CA ASN A 314 18.25 -6.27 13.82
C ASN A 314 19.24 -5.80 12.75
N GLU A 315 19.97 -4.71 13.02
CA GLU A 315 20.92 -4.11 12.09
C GLU A 315 22.09 -5.06 11.74
N ASP A 316 22.39 -6.02 12.61
CA ASP A 316 23.50 -6.97 12.48
C ASP A 316 23.24 -8.12 11.50
N LYS A 317 22.01 -8.28 11.00
CA LYS A 317 21.63 -9.40 10.11
C LYS A 317 20.86 -8.88 8.89
N PRO A 318 21.54 -8.53 7.78
CA PRO A 318 20.90 -8.05 6.55
C PRO A 318 19.96 -9.07 5.88
N THR A 319 20.03 -10.35 6.25
CA THR A 319 19.13 -11.41 5.80
C THR A 319 17.95 -11.67 6.75
N ALA A 320 17.85 -10.93 7.86
CA ALA A 320 16.76 -11.10 8.81
C ALA A 320 15.41 -10.83 8.13
N PRO A 321 14.37 -11.63 8.40
CA PRO A 321 13.04 -11.37 7.90
C PRO A 321 12.57 -9.96 8.29
N THR A 322 11.91 -9.27 7.37
CA THR A 322 11.31 -7.95 7.59
C THR A 322 9.80 -8.04 7.49
N ALA A 323 9.08 -7.03 7.98
CA ALA A 323 7.64 -6.94 7.73
C ALA A 323 7.34 -6.94 6.22
N HIS A 324 8.20 -6.30 5.42
CA HIS A 324 8.12 -6.31 3.96
C HIS A 324 8.27 -7.72 3.37
N SER A 325 9.25 -8.52 3.80
CA SER A 325 9.42 -9.89 3.28
C SER A 325 8.22 -10.79 3.61
N GLN A 326 7.70 -10.69 4.85
CA GLN A 326 6.51 -11.45 5.26
C GLN A 326 5.27 -11.02 4.48
N HIS A 327 5.08 -9.72 4.30
CA HIS A 327 3.96 -9.18 3.51
C HIS A 327 3.99 -9.65 2.05
N ARG A 328 5.18 -9.66 1.43
CA ARG A 328 5.37 -10.19 0.06
C ARG A 328 5.07 -11.69 -0.03
N GLN A 329 5.41 -12.47 1.00
CA GLN A 329 5.11 -13.90 1.05
C GLN A 329 3.59 -14.15 1.09
N VAL A 330 2.84 -13.33 1.83
CA VAL A 330 1.36 -13.40 1.84
C VAL A 330 0.79 -13.01 0.47
N ILE A 331 1.28 -11.93 -0.14
CA ILE A 331 0.86 -11.47 -1.49
C ILE A 331 1.11 -12.54 -2.56
N ARG A 332 2.12 -13.41 -2.40
CA ARG A 332 2.35 -14.54 -3.30
C ARG A 332 1.13 -15.45 -3.43
N GLY A 333 0.34 -15.60 -2.37
CA GLY A 333 -0.92 -16.36 -2.39
C GLY A 333 -1.97 -15.80 -3.36
N LEU A 334 -1.85 -14.52 -3.73
CA LEU A 334 -2.75 -13.81 -4.65
C LEU A 334 -2.25 -13.82 -6.11
N ARG A 335 -1.11 -14.43 -6.41
CA ARG A 335 -0.45 -14.37 -7.74
C ARG A 335 -1.33 -14.83 -8.91
N LYS A 336 -2.35 -15.65 -8.66
CA LYS A 336 -3.28 -16.17 -9.68
C LYS A 336 -4.51 -15.27 -9.90
N LEU A 337 -4.69 -14.25 -9.07
CA LEU A 337 -5.82 -13.32 -9.13
C LEU A 337 -5.40 -12.02 -9.84
N PRO A 338 -6.34 -11.27 -10.44
CA PRO A 338 -6.10 -9.96 -11.06
C PRO A 338 -5.87 -8.86 -10.01
N ILE A 339 -4.97 -9.13 -9.05
CA ILE A 339 -4.57 -8.23 -7.96
C ILE A 339 -3.08 -7.94 -8.11
N PHE A 340 -2.71 -6.67 -7.99
CA PHE A 340 -1.32 -6.23 -8.08
C PHE A 340 -0.96 -5.28 -6.94
N SER A 341 0.21 -5.48 -6.33
CA SER A 341 0.70 -4.63 -5.22
C SER A 341 1.82 -3.70 -5.68
N LEU A 342 1.75 -2.43 -5.30
CA LEU A 342 2.76 -1.42 -5.56
C LEU A 342 3.33 -0.93 -4.23
N PHE A 343 4.65 -0.98 -4.08
CA PHE A 343 5.34 -0.47 -2.89
C PHE A 343 6.10 0.80 -3.26
N LEU A 344 5.58 1.95 -2.86
CA LEU A 344 6.18 3.26 -3.13
C LEU A 344 7.19 3.55 -2.02
N SER A 345 8.47 3.56 -2.39
CA SER A 345 9.56 3.82 -1.44
C SER A 345 10.30 5.11 -1.79
N THR A 346 10.70 5.82 -0.74
CA THR A 346 11.59 6.98 -0.80
C THR A 346 13.04 6.62 -0.46
N THR A 347 13.33 5.39 -0.04
CA THR A 347 14.70 4.97 0.27
C THR A 347 15.46 4.59 -0.99
N GLY A 348 16.68 5.12 -1.14
CA GLY A 348 17.57 4.81 -2.26
C GLY A 348 18.28 3.46 -2.14
N LYS A 349 18.05 2.71 -1.06
CA LYS A 349 18.61 1.38 -0.86
C LYS A 349 17.81 0.36 -1.67
N VAL A 350 18.04 0.33 -2.99
CA VAL A 350 17.43 -0.64 -3.91
C VAL A 350 17.63 -2.08 -3.42
N HIS A 351 18.76 -2.36 -2.77
CA HIS A 351 19.07 -3.67 -2.17
C HIS A 351 18.07 -4.11 -1.09
N ASP A 352 17.44 -3.19 -0.36
CA ASP A 352 16.48 -3.56 0.71
C ASP A 352 15.14 -4.05 0.13
N HIS A 353 14.84 -3.66 -1.11
CA HIS A 353 13.59 -3.97 -1.80
C HIS A 353 13.78 -5.08 -2.85
N THR A 354 14.90 -5.04 -3.58
CA THR A 354 15.28 -5.99 -4.63
C THR A 354 16.73 -6.49 -4.42
N PRO A 355 17.00 -7.31 -3.38
CA PRO A 355 18.35 -7.79 -3.11
C PRO A 355 18.88 -8.73 -4.21
N PRO A 356 20.20 -8.93 -4.31
CA PRO A 356 20.77 -9.98 -5.17
C PRO A 356 20.21 -11.37 -4.82
N PRO A 357 20.12 -12.30 -5.80
CA PRO A 357 19.54 -13.63 -5.63
C PRO A 357 19.95 -14.38 -4.36
N LYS A 358 21.25 -14.35 -4.03
CA LYS A 358 21.87 -15.01 -2.88
C LYS A 358 21.40 -14.53 -1.49
N TYR A 359 20.66 -13.43 -1.42
CA TYR A 359 20.14 -12.87 -0.16
C TYR A 359 18.64 -13.04 -0.02
N TYR A 360 17.96 -13.71 -0.95
CA TYR A 360 16.54 -14.01 -0.80
C TYR A 360 16.34 -15.15 0.19
N SER A 361 15.38 -14.98 1.10
CA SER A 361 14.91 -16.05 1.98
C SER A 361 14.17 -17.17 1.26
N SER A 362 13.84 -17.00 -0.03
CA SER A 362 13.16 -18.02 -0.83
C SER A 362 14.15 -18.69 -1.77
N ASP A 363 14.33 -20.01 -1.61
CA ASP A 363 15.17 -20.81 -2.49
C ASP A 363 14.82 -20.60 -3.96
N ARG A 364 13.53 -20.51 -4.29
CA ARG A 364 13.06 -20.29 -5.67
C ARG A 364 13.57 -18.99 -6.30
N LEU A 365 13.75 -17.95 -5.49
CA LEU A 365 14.39 -16.70 -5.92
C LEU A 365 15.92 -16.85 -5.98
N MET A 366 16.51 -17.59 -5.05
CA MET A 366 17.96 -17.88 -5.04
C MET A 366 18.39 -18.67 -6.27
N ILE A 367 17.67 -19.75 -6.61
CA ILE A 367 17.92 -20.60 -7.78
C ILE A 367 17.28 -20.07 -9.07
N LEU A 368 16.72 -18.84 -9.04
CA LEU A 368 16.15 -18.14 -10.19
C LEU A 368 14.99 -18.83 -10.93
N THR A 369 14.30 -19.78 -10.28
CA THR A 369 13.07 -20.40 -10.82
C THR A 369 11.89 -19.43 -10.86
N LEU A 370 11.90 -18.43 -9.96
CA LEU A 370 11.00 -17.28 -9.98
C LEU A 370 11.83 -15.99 -9.93
N ARG A 371 11.30 -14.91 -10.51
CA ARG A 371 11.96 -13.60 -10.56
C ARG A 371 11.14 -12.52 -9.86
N LEU A 372 11.81 -11.58 -9.22
CA LEU A 372 11.20 -10.30 -8.82
C LEU A 372 11.13 -9.36 -10.03
N LEU A 373 10.15 -8.47 -10.03
CA LEU A 373 10.05 -7.43 -11.04
C LEU A 373 11.09 -6.34 -10.78
N ALA A 374 11.61 -5.76 -11.85
CA ALA A 374 12.47 -4.58 -11.74
C ALA A 374 11.66 -3.40 -11.16
N PRO A 375 12.27 -2.58 -10.28
CA PRO A 375 11.63 -1.38 -9.77
C PRO A 375 11.24 -0.39 -10.87
N PHE A 376 10.12 0.30 -10.69
CA PHE A 376 9.67 1.36 -11.58
C PHE A 376 10.22 2.71 -11.11
N SER A 377 10.97 3.39 -11.98
CA SER A 377 11.60 4.67 -11.71
C SER A 377 11.31 5.74 -12.78
N ALA A 378 10.48 5.43 -13.78
CA ALA A 378 10.18 6.26 -14.95
C ALA A 378 9.17 7.39 -14.65
N LEU A 379 9.52 8.28 -13.73
CA LEU A 379 8.73 9.46 -13.34
C LEU A 379 9.18 10.75 -14.06
N GLY A 380 10.11 10.68 -15.02
CA GLY A 380 10.57 11.83 -15.80
C GLY A 380 11.37 12.86 -15.00
N PHE A 381 12.11 13.73 -15.70
CA PHE A 381 12.94 14.78 -15.09
C PHE A 381 12.45 16.19 -15.41
N ASP A 382 11.80 16.37 -16.56
CA ASP A 382 11.44 17.64 -17.18
C ASP A 382 9.92 17.78 -17.35
N GLN A 383 9.13 17.02 -16.59
CA GLN A 383 7.68 16.93 -16.78
C GLN A 383 6.95 18.27 -16.68
N MET A 384 7.48 19.23 -15.91
CA MET A 384 6.86 20.56 -15.74
C MET A 384 7.32 21.57 -16.80
N VAL A 385 8.25 21.20 -17.69
CA VAL A 385 8.69 22.07 -18.79
C VAL A 385 7.63 22.04 -19.89
N LYS A 386 7.00 23.20 -20.13
CA LYS A 386 6.01 23.34 -21.21
C LYS A 386 6.69 23.15 -22.56
N ALA A 387 6.01 22.55 -23.54
CA ALA A 387 6.57 22.11 -24.83
C ALA A 387 7.15 23.21 -25.73
N HIS A 388 7.09 24.49 -25.35
CA HIS A 388 7.54 25.61 -26.18
C HIS A 388 8.19 26.74 -25.37
N PRO A 389 9.32 26.53 -24.65
CA PRO A 389 10.09 27.66 -24.14
C PRO A 389 10.86 28.32 -25.30
N PHE A 390 11.30 27.51 -26.28
CA PHE A 390 12.12 27.93 -27.41
C PHE A 390 11.27 27.89 -28.68
N THR A 391 10.63 29.00 -29.00
CA THR A 391 9.93 29.17 -30.28
C THR A 391 10.95 29.31 -31.43
N ALA A 392 10.58 28.89 -32.64
CA ALA A 392 11.48 28.84 -33.80
C ALA A 392 12.00 30.23 -34.25
N ASP A 393 11.35 31.29 -33.79
CA ASP A 393 11.74 32.69 -34.00
C ASP A 393 12.81 33.17 -33.00
N GLY A 394 13.16 32.39 -31.97
CA GLY A 394 14.31 32.64 -31.09
C GLY A 394 14.27 33.94 -30.26
N GLN A 395 13.16 34.69 -30.27
CA GLN A 395 13.17 36.07 -29.79
C GLN A 395 12.85 36.30 -28.31
N ASN A 396 12.38 35.30 -27.54
CA ASN A 396 11.85 35.58 -26.19
C ASN A 396 12.33 34.67 -25.05
N PHE A 397 13.31 33.78 -25.28
CA PHE A 397 13.78 32.87 -24.22
C PHE A 397 15.30 32.69 -24.27
N GLY A 398 16.01 33.45 -23.45
CA GLY A 398 17.47 33.50 -23.43
C GLY A 398 18.10 32.76 -22.25
N ILE A 399 19.44 32.78 -22.20
CA ILE A 399 20.22 32.24 -21.06
C ILE A 399 19.79 32.86 -19.71
N ASN A 400 19.34 34.11 -19.73
CA ASN A 400 18.85 34.82 -18.56
C ASN A 400 17.49 34.30 -18.06
N ASP A 401 16.69 33.68 -18.92
CA ASP A 401 15.40 33.12 -18.52
C ASP A 401 15.57 31.73 -17.93
N VAL A 402 16.45 30.92 -18.52
CA VAL A 402 16.77 29.57 -18.01
C VAL A 402 17.54 29.61 -16.69
N SER A 403 18.25 30.71 -16.39
CA SER A 403 18.98 30.89 -15.13
C SER A 403 18.09 31.33 -13.96
N LYS A 404 16.83 31.72 -14.20
CA LYS A 404 15.89 32.10 -13.14
C LYS A 404 15.42 30.88 -12.36
N VAL A 405 15.30 31.05 -11.03
CA VAL A 405 14.76 30.00 -10.14
C VAL A 405 13.41 29.47 -10.63
N GLY A 406 12.53 30.35 -11.13
CA GLY A 406 11.23 29.96 -11.67
C GLY A 406 11.29 29.01 -12.86
N PHE A 407 12.38 29.00 -13.62
CA PHE A 407 12.62 28.01 -14.68
C PHE A 407 13.30 26.75 -14.13
N MET A 408 14.31 26.90 -13.26
CA MET A 408 15.04 25.78 -12.67
C MET A 408 14.12 24.80 -11.92
N VAL A 409 13.09 25.30 -11.24
CA VAL A 409 12.11 24.47 -10.49
C VAL A 409 11.23 23.59 -11.39
N LEU A 410 11.23 23.80 -12.70
CA LEU A 410 10.51 22.95 -13.65
C LEU A 410 11.20 21.60 -13.90
N PHE A 411 12.46 21.46 -13.48
CA PHE A 411 13.26 20.24 -13.61
C PHE A 411 13.40 19.48 -12.29
N GLY A 412 13.74 18.21 -12.39
CA GLY A 412 13.95 17.33 -11.25
C GLY A 412 12.64 16.92 -10.59
N ARG A 413 12.39 17.43 -9.37
CA ARG A 413 11.22 17.03 -8.58
C ARG A 413 10.01 17.87 -9.01
N PRO A 414 8.90 17.30 -9.53
CA PRO A 414 7.70 18.06 -9.85
C PRO A 414 7.13 18.84 -8.66
N LEU A 415 7.45 18.41 -7.43
CA LEU A 415 7.17 19.15 -6.20
C LEU A 415 7.72 20.58 -6.21
N TRP A 416 8.86 20.85 -6.85
CA TRP A 416 9.43 22.20 -6.90
C TRP A 416 8.54 23.12 -7.73
N GLY A 417 8.32 22.77 -9.00
CA GLY A 417 7.56 23.58 -9.94
C GLY A 417 6.12 23.76 -9.48
N SER A 418 5.45 22.67 -9.09
CA SER A 418 4.07 22.76 -8.61
C SER A 418 3.94 23.56 -7.31
N ARG A 419 4.92 23.51 -6.39
CA ARG A 419 4.90 24.36 -5.19
C ARG A 419 5.21 25.81 -5.50
N TYR A 420 6.12 26.05 -6.44
CA TYR A 420 6.46 27.40 -6.89
C TYR A 420 5.27 28.07 -7.58
N GLU A 421 4.60 27.38 -8.50
CA GLU A 421 3.45 27.91 -9.25
C GLU A 421 2.26 28.22 -8.33
N ASN A 422 1.94 27.32 -7.40
CA ASN A 422 0.75 27.43 -6.53
C ASN A 422 1.05 28.09 -5.17
N GLY A 423 2.32 28.36 -4.88
CA GLY A 423 2.77 28.99 -3.65
C GLY A 423 2.59 30.50 -3.68
N SER A 424 2.53 31.10 -2.50
CA SER A 424 2.55 32.56 -2.37
C SER A 424 3.92 33.16 -2.64
N LEU A 425 4.01 34.49 -2.66
CA LEU A 425 5.29 35.19 -2.81
C LEU A 425 6.32 34.73 -1.78
N VAL A 426 5.90 34.45 -0.54
CA VAL A 426 6.78 33.90 0.52
C VAL A 426 7.23 32.48 0.17
N ASP A 427 6.34 31.62 -0.32
CA ASP A 427 6.70 30.25 -0.70
C ASP A 427 7.65 30.22 -1.90
N LYS A 428 7.42 31.10 -2.88
CA LYS A 428 8.29 31.31 -4.04
C LYS A 428 9.68 31.79 -3.62
N GLY A 429 9.76 32.77 -2.72
CA GLY A 429 11.02 33.26 -2.16
C GLY A 429 11.78 32.17 -1.38
N ASN A 430 11.07 31.27 -0.70
CA ASN A 430 11.66 30.21 0.12
C ASN A 430 11.93 28.90 -0.63
N ILE A 431 11.68 28.81 -1.94
CA ILE A 431 11.76 27.54 -2.68
C ILE A 431 13.16 26.91 -2.64
N VAL A 432 14.21 27.74 -2.68
CA VAL A 432 15.60 27.28 -2.59
C VAL A 432 15.89 26.69 -1.22
N GLN A 433 15.43 27.33 -0.15
CA GLN A 433 15.58 26.83 1.21
C GLN A 433 14.80 25.52 1.41
N PHE A 434 13.59 25.44 0.86
CA PHE A 434 12.80 24.21 0.88
C PHE A 434 13.50 23.07 0.13
N ALA A 435 14.11 23.36 -1.03
CA ALA A 435 14.90 22.37 -1.77
C ALA A 435 16.12 21.91 -0.97
N ARG A 436 16.84 22.82 -0.29
CA ARG A 436 17.95 22.49 0.62
C ARG A 436 17.51 21.52 1.72
N GLN A 437 16.45 21.84 2.46
CA GLN A 437 15.92 20.98 3.52
C GLN A 437 15.53 19.58 3.04
N LYS A 438 15.07 19.45 1.79
CA LYS A 438 14.66 18.18 1.18
C LYS A 438 15.80 17.37 0.57
N LEU A 439 16.94 18.00 0.29
CA LEU A 439 18.14 17.35 -0.19
C LEU A 439 19.10 17.01 0.96
N MET A 440 19.07 17.80 2.03
CA MET A 440 19.93 17.70 3.20
C MET A 440 19.08 17.79 4.48
N PRO A 441 18.31 16.73 4.81
CA PRO A 441 17.45 16.76 5.99
C PRO A 441 18.29 16.80 7.26
N GLY A 442 18.29 17.94 7.96
CA GLY A 442 18.95 18.10 9.26
C GLY A 442 20.43 18.44 9.23
N GLU A 443 21.01 18.65 8.04
CA GLU A 443 22.39 19.14 7.91
C GLU A 443 22.40 20.63 7.60
N ASP A 444 23.21 21.37 8.33
CA ASP A 444 23.57 22.75 7.99
C ASP A 444 24.79 22.70 7.07
N LEU A 445 24.73 23.38 5.92
CA LEU A 445 25.89 23.46 5.02
C LEU A 445 27.05 24.22 5.68
N ASP A 446 26.73 25.07 6.65
CA ASP A 446 27.73 25.87 7.35
C ASP A 446 28.40 25.09 8.49
N SER A 447 27.94 23.87 8.81
CA SER A 447 28.62 22.99 9.76
C SER A 447 29.72 22.16 9.07
N ASP A 448 30.87 22.01 9.74
CA ASP A 448 32.00 21.18 9.28
C ASP A 448 31.67 19.68 9.23
N SER A 449 30.56 19.26 9.86
CA SER A 449 30.09 17.86 9.88
C SER A 449 29.44 17.38 8.57
N SER A 450 29.19 18.26 7.60
CA SER A 450 28.45 17.96 6.36
C SER A 450 29.34 17.57 5.15
N SER A 451 30.52 16.99 5.39
CA SER A 451 31.52 16.71 4.34
C SER A 451 30.98 15.84 3.20
N SER A 452 30.11 14.87 3.50
CA SER A 452 29.51 13.98 2.51
C SER A 452 28.44 14.66 1.64
N ALA A 453 27.60 15.53 2.22
CA ALA A 453 26.60 16.26 1.45
C ALA A 453 27.25 17.37 0.60
N LYS A 454 28.28 18.06 1.13
CA LYS A 454 29.13 18.97 0.34
C LYS A 454 29.76 18.26 -0.85
N LEU A 455 30.32 17.07 -0.64
CA LEU A 455 30.93 16.27 -1.70
C LEU A 455 29.89 15.77 -2.73
N ALA A 456 28.68 15.40 -2.29
CA ALA A 456 27.59 15.04 -3.20
C ALA A 456 27.08 16.23 -4.01
N LEU A 457 27.01 17.43 -3.43
CA LEU A 457 26.66 18.65 -4.17
C LEU A 457 27.76 19.05 -5.15
N MET A 458 29.03 18.96 -4.74
CA MET A 458 30.19 19.21 -5.61
C MET A 458 30.25 18.20 -6.75
N SER A 459 29.94 16.92 -6.52
CA SER A 459 29.96 15.92 -7.59
C SER A 459 28.93 16.21 -8.66
N VAL A 460 27.74 16.69 -8.30
CA VAL A 460 26.73 17.13 -9.28
C VAL A 460 27.19 18.38 -10.02
N ARG A 461 27.74 19.39 -9.33
CA ARG A 461 28.17 20.65 -9.94
C ARG A 461 29.40 20.53 -10.84
N LEU A 462 30.36 19.72 -10.42
CA LEU A 462 31.64 19.52 -11.10
C LEU A 462 31.65 18.24 -11.96
N ALA A 463 30.48 17.59 -12.11
CA ALA A 463 30.33 16.32 -12.81
C ALA A 463 31.35 15.24 -12.36
N LEU A 464 31.64 15.19 -11.05
CA LEU A 464 32.61 14.25 -10.51
C LEU A 464 32.02 12.85 -10.46
N HIS A 465 32.74 11.90 -11.04
CA HIS A 465 32.44 10.50 -10.90
C HIS A 465 33.02 9.97 -9.58
N ILE A 466 32.18 9.73 -8.57
CA ILE A 466 32.63 9.18 -7.29
C ILE A 466 32.82 7.66 -7.46
N ASN A 467 34.07 7.23 -7.62
CA ASN A 467 34.41 5.82 -7.64
C ASN A 467 34.53 5.30 -6.19
N LYS A 468 33.55 4.52 -5.73
CA LYS A 468 33.71 3.72 -4.50
C LYS A 468 34.69 2.59 -4.79
N LYS A 469 35.99 2.85 -4.65
CA LYS A 469 36.91 1.75 -4.34
C LYS A 469 36.52 1.24 -2.97
N VAL A 470 35.92 0.05 -2.94
CA VAL A 470 35.76 -0.74 -1.72
C VAL A 470 37.18 -0.97 -1.20
N GLN A 471 37.58 -0.26 -0.15
CA GLN A 471 38.73 -0.66 0.64
C GLN A 471 38.31 -1.93 1.37
N THR A 472 38.66 -3.08 0.79
CA THR A 472 38.97 -4.27 1.59
C THR A 472 40.17 -3.92 2.45
N LEU A 473 39.92 -3.72 3.74
CA LEU A 473 40.88 -3.92 4.81
C LEU A 473 40.36 -5.05 5.69
#